data_AF-A0A1I7ZQE0-F1
#
_entry.id   AF-A0A1I7ZQE0-F1
#
_cell.length_a   1.000
_cell.length_b   1.000
_cell.length_c   1.000
_cell.angle_alpha   90.00
_cell.angle_beta   90.00
_cell.angle_gamma   90.00
#
_symmetry.space_group_name_H-M   'P 1'
#
loop_
_entity.id
_entity.type
_entity.pdbx_description
1 polymer ?
#
loop_
_entity_poly.entity_id
_entity_poly.type
_entity_poly.pdbx_seq_one_letter_code
_entity_poly.pdbx_strand_id
1 'polypeptide(L)'
;MPYSAVRAHFAQATTTPCCVDMLNSGVCRSLYQRNQEAFVNACRQNADFSFLQCCNTCHFYEDEPLMRGRNSTELYNLDVYHLLLHVSEDRENCFDRHSSNFCRTFLAKEGRWSQRQVTCTHAALAFRICRKTCGYCSSWSSQATVEYDSEKARDMKQCSKLF
;
A
#
# COMPACT_ATOMS: atom_id res chain seq x y z
N MET A 1 16.82 8.14 30.72
CA MET A 1 17.01 6.92 29.90
C MET A 1 17.03 7.36 28.44
N PRO A 2 18.19 7.32 27.76
CA PRO A 2 18.31 7.85 26.40
C PRO A 2 17.58 6.96 25.39
N TYR A 3 16.91 7.59 24.45
CA TYR A 3 15.97 7.08 23.43
C TYR A 3 16.58 6.13 22.37
N SER A 4 17.77 5.57 22.61
CA SER A 4 18.65 5.06 21.54
C SER A 4 18.83 3.54 21.50
N ALA A 5 18.14 2.75 22.34
CA ALA A 5 18.54 1.36 22.60
C ALA A 5 17.43 0.30 22.49
N VAL A 6 16.42 0.48 21.63
CA VAL A 6 15.55 -0.64 21.19
C VAL A 6 15.23 -0.51 19.70
N ARG A 7 16.25 -0.59 18.85
CA ARG A 7 16.09 -1.09 17.47
C ARG A 7 16.31 -2.59 17.50
N ALA A 8 15.42 -3.33 18.15
CA ALA A 8 15.20 -4.71 17.72
C ALA A 8 14.63 -4.60 16.31
N HIS A 9 15.40 -5.01 15.30
CA HIS A 9 15.02 -5.01 13.89
C HIS A 9 13.83 -5.97 13.68
N PHE A 10 12.61 -5.53 13.98
CA PHE A 10 11.42 -6.12 13.41
C PHE A 10 11.10 -5.36 12.13
N ALA A 11 11.10 -6.10 11.02
CA ALA A 11 11.25 -5.53 9.69
C ALA A 11 10.02 -4.73 9.27
N GLN A 12 10.23 -3.43 9.01
CA GLN A 12 9.37 -2.66 8.12
C GLN A 12 9.23 -3.41 6.77
N ALA A 13 8.19 -3.07 6.02
CA ALA A 13 8.00 -3.64 4.69
C ALA A 13 9.12 -3.15 3.76
N THR A 14 9.88 -4.08 3.16
CA THR A 14 10.92 -3.76 2.16
C THR A 14 10.61 -4.35 0.79
N THR A 15 9.72 -5.34 0.73
CA THR A 15 9.35 -6.03 -0.51
C THR A 15 8.19 -5.35 -1.20
N THR A 16 8.26 -5.25 -2.53
CA THR A 16 7.16 -4.79 -3.38
C THR A 16 5.91 -5.65 -3.17
N PRO A 17 4.76 -5.06 -2.81
CA PRO A 17 3.50 -5.78 -2.74
C PRO A 17 3.04 -6.29 -4.10
N CYS A 18 2.48 -7.49 -4.15
CA CYS A 18 1.82 -7.96 -5.36
C CYS A 18 0.59 -7.13 -5.64
N CYS A 19 0.49 -6.60 -6.85
CA CYS A 19 -0.68 -5.84 -7.29
C CYS A 19 -1.76 -6.79 -7.81
N VAL A 20 -2.55 -7.32 -6.87
CA VAL A 20 -3.64 -8.26 -7.13
C VAL A 20 -4.96 -7.75 -6.58
N ASP A 21 -6.07 -8.17 -7.19
CA ASP A 21 -7.41 -7.80 -6.73
C ASP A 21 -7.82 -8.68 -5.54
N MET A 22 -7.65 -8.19 -4.30
CA MET A 22 -8.09 -8.93 -3.11
C MET A 22 -9.61 -9.15 -3.07
N LEU A 23 -10.40 -8.26 -3.69
CA LEU A 23 -11.85 -8.45 -3.81
C LEU A 23 -12.26 -9.47 -4.87
N ASN A 24 -11.31 -10.07 -5.61
CA ASN A 24 -11.49 -10.81 -6.85
C ASN A 24 -11.65 -9.89 -8.08
N SER A 25 -10.94 -10.22 -9.16
CA SER A 25 -10.96 -9.44 -10.41
C SER A 25 -12.33 -9.37 -11.09
N GLY A 26 -13.21 -10.36 -10.89
CA GLY A 26 -14.60 -10.30 -11.35
C GLY A 26 -15.40 -9.22 -10.61
N VAL A 27 -15.19 -9.09 -9.29
CA VAL A 27 -15.86 -8.06 -8.47
C VAL A 27 -15.35 -6.68 -8.84
N CYS A 28 -14.03 -6.49 -8.94
CA CYS A 28 -13.45 -5.20 -9.33
C CYS A 28 -13.90 -4.77 -10.74
N ARG A 29 -13.94 -5.70 -11.70
CA ARG A 29 -14.48 -5.41 -13.05
C ARG A 29 -15.97 -5.09 -13.03
N SER A 30 -16.76 -5.79 -12.22
CA SER A 30 -18.19 -5.49 -12.06
C SER A 30 -18.42 -4.09 -11.45
N LEU A 31 -17.62 -3.71 -10.45
CA LEU A 31 -17.67 -2.35 -9.88
C LEU A 31 -17.32 -1.29 -10.94
N TYR A 32 -16.29 -1.55 -11.74
CA TYR A 32 -15.89 -0.67 -12.84
C TYR A 32 -16.99 -0.53 -13.89
N GLN A 33 -17.57 -1.64 -14.36
CA GLN A 33 -18.65 -1.64 -15.34
C GLN A 33 -19.92 -0.94 -14.84
N ARG A 34 -20.22 -1.04 -13.54
CA ARG A 34 -21.38 -0.41 -12.93
C ARG A 34 -21.26 1.11 -12.88
N ASN A 35 -20.09 1.63 -12.51
CA ASN A 35 -19.83 3.06 -12.46
C ASN A 35 -18.33 3.34 -12.65
N GLN A 36 -17.94 3.64 -13.89
CA GLN A 36 -16.56 3.87 -14.26
C GLN A 36 -15.95 5.07 -13.53
N GLU A 37 -16.69 6.19 -13.45
CA GLU A 37 -16.20 7.41 -12.82
C GLU A 37 -15.90 7.20 -11.33
N ALA A 38 -16.85 6.60 -10.59
CA ALA A 38 -16.66 6.33 -9.17
C ALA A 38 -15.51 5.35 -8.92
N PHE A 39 -15.38 4.32 -9.76
CA PHE A 39 -14.28 3.36 -9.66
C PHE A 39 -12.93 4.00 -9.93
N VAL A 40 -12.80 4.78 -11.01
CA VAL A 40 -11.57 5.50 -11.35
C VAL A 40 -11.22 6.50 -10.24
N ASN A 41 -12.20 7.25 -9.73
CA ASN A 41 -11.97 8.15 -8.61
C ASN A 41 -11.46 7.40 -7.36
N ALA A 42 -11.99 6.22 -7.06
CA ALA A 42 -11.52 5.39 -5.97
C ALA A 42 -10.07 4.91 -6.19
N CYS A 43 -9.71 4.47 -7.40
CA CYS A 43 -8.33 4.10 -7.75
C CYS A 43 -7.36 5.28 -7.56
N ARG A 44 -7.74 6.50 -7.96
CA ARG A 44 -6.81 7.65 -7.94
C ARG A 44 -6.77 8.42 -6.63
N GLN A 45 -7.66 8.14 -5.68
CA GLN A 45 -7.78 8.91 -4.43
C GLN A 45 -7.72 8.06 -3.16
N ASN A 46 -7.87 6.73 -3.27
CA ASN A 46 -7.89 5.85 -2.11
C ASN A 46 -6.85 4.74 -2.25
N ALA A 47 -5.73 4.89 -1.52
CA ALA A 47 -4.65 3.92 -1.52
C ALA A 47 -5.06 2.49 -1.12
N ASP A 48 -6.06 2.31 -0.25
CA ASP A 48 -6.53 0.96 0.09
C ASP A 48 -7.30 0.33 -1.07
N PHE A 49 -8.12 1.14 -1.74
CA PHE A 49 -8.85 0.67 -2.91
C PHE A 49 -7.86 0.32 -4.04
N SER A 50 -6.95 1.26 -4.31
CA SER A 50 -5.95 1.18 -5.36
C SER A 50 -4.95 0.05 -5.16
N PHE A 51 -4.37 -0.13 -3.96
CA PHE A 51 -3.25 -1.07 -3.79
C PHE A 51 -3.60 -2.36 -3.05
N LEU A 52 -4.78 -2.44 -2.42
CA LEU A 52 -5.23 -3.67 -1.76
C LEU A 52 -6.46 -4.28 -2.43
N GLN A 53 -7.53 -3.51 -2.61
CA GLN A 53 -8.81 -4.10 -2.99
C GLN A 53 -8.86 -4.50 -4.47
N CYS A 54 -8.46 -3.59 -5.36
CA CYS A 54 -8.61 -3.74 -6.81
C CYS A 54 -7.35 -3.35 -7.59
N CYS A 55 -6.17 -3.71 -7.08
CA CYS A 55 -4.90 -3.23 -7.64
C CYS A 55 -4.70 -3.59 -9.10
N ASN A 56 -4.88 -4.86 -9.45
CA ASN A 56 -4.70 -5.28 -10.83
C ASN A 56 -5.69 -4.57 -11.76
N THR A 57 -6.95 -4.43 -11.33
CA THR A 57 -7.97 -3.72 -12.13
C THR A 57 -7.70 -2.21 -12.23
N CYS A 58 -7.16 -1.57 -11.17
CA CYS A 58 -6.89 -0.13 -11.17
C CYS A 58 -5.69 0.28 -12.05
N HIS A 59 -4.72 -0.62 -12.25
CA HIS A 59 -3.42 -0.26 -12.84
C HIS A 59 -3.03 -1.10 -14.07
N PHE A 60 -3.53 -2.32 -14.21
CA PHE A 60 -3.12 -3.26 -15.26
C PHE A 60 -4.28 -3.76 -16.13
N TYR A 61 -5.49 -3.24 -15.94
CA TYR A 61 -6.63 -3.49 -16.83
C TYR A 61 -6.67 -2.45 -17.94
N GLU A 62 -6.32 -2.87 -19.15
CA GLU A 62 -6.10 -2.01 -20.32
C GLU A 62 -7.43 -1.56 -20.96
N ASP A 63 -8.14 -0.66 -20.28
CA ASP A 63 -9.35 0.00 -20.77
C ASP A 63 -9.19 1.53 -20.74
N GLU A 64 -9.48 2.20 -21.85
CA GLU A 64 -9.15 3.63 -22.07
C GLU A 64 -9.55 4.59 -20.93
N PRO A 65 -10.77 4.54 -20.35
CA PRO A 65 -11.15 5.42 -19.23
C PRO A 65 -10.33 5.21 -17.95
N LEU A 66 -9.84 3.98 -17.70
CA LEU A 66 -8.95 3.67 -16.59
C LEU A 66 -7.53 4.17 -16.84
N MET A 67 -7.05 3.95 -18.07
CA MET A 67 -5.70 4.27 -18.50
C MET A 67 -5.47 5.77 -18.67
N ARG A 68 -6.51 6.52 -19.05
CA ARG A 68 -6.44 7.97 -19.32
C ARG A 68 -5.27 8.31 -20.26
N GLY A 69 -5.09 7.52 -21.32
CA GLY A 69 -4.02 7.67 -22.31
C GLY A 69 -2.60 7.31 -21.83
N ARG A 70 -2.46 6.62 -20.69
CA ARG A 70 -1.17 6.13 -20.17
C ARG A 70 -1.03 4.63 -20.41
N ASN A 71 0.21 4.13 -20.37
CA ASN A 71 0.42 2.69 -20.22
C ASN A 71 0.35 2.26 -18.73
N SER A 72 0.29 0.95 -18.50
CA SER A 72 0.06 0.40 -17.15
C SER A 72 1.19 0.72 -16.17
N THR A 73 2.43 0.77 -16.66
CA THR A 73 3.62 1.10 -15.86
C THR A 73 3.60 2.57 -15.44
N GLU A 74 3.32 3.48 -16.37
CA GLU A 74 3.16 4.90 -16.09
C GLU A 74 2.04 5.16 -15.08
N LEU A 75 0.90 4.49 -15.27
CA LEU A 75 -0.27 4.64 -14.39
C LEU A 75 0.02 4.16 -12.97
N TYR A 76 0.60 2.97 -12.82
CA TYR A 76 0.99 2.42 -11.53
C TYR A 76 1.98 3.34 -10.80
N ASN A 77 3.04 3.77 -11.48
CA ASN A 77 4.07 4.63 -10.89
C ASN A 77 3.51 6.00 -10.46
N LEU A 78 2.63 6.58 -11.28
CA LEU A 78 1.97 7.85 -10.98
C LEU A 78 1.10 7.75 -9.73
N ASP A 79 0.30 6.68 -9.62
CA ASP A 79 -0.57 6.48 -8.46
C ASP A 79 0.22 6.16 -7.20
N VAL A 80 1.27 5.35 -7.28
CA VAL A 80 2.20 5.11 -6.17
C VAL A 80 2.78 6.44 -5.69
N TYR A 81 3.26 7.26 -6.62
CA TYR A 81 3.79 8.56 -6.28
C TYR A 81 2.73 9.40 -5.54
N HIS A 82 1.57 9.63 -6.14
CA HIS A 82 0.57 10.52 -5.55
C HIS A 82 -0.04 10.00 -4.23
N LEU A 83 -0.29 8.69 -4.13
CA LEU A 83 -1.02 8.11 -3.01
C LEU A 83 -0.12 7.64 -1.86
N LEU A 84 1.16 7.35 -2.12
CA LEU A 84 2.06 6.75 -1.14
C LEU A 84 3.36 7.51 -0.93
N LEU A 85 3.94 8.14 -1.96
CA LEU A 85 5.29 8.68 -1.84
C LEU A 85 5.36 10.22 -1.85
N HIS A 86 4.35 10.90 -2.38
CA HIS A 86 4.32 12.35 -2.50
C HIS A 86 4.13 13.00 -1.14
N VAL A 87 5.06 13.89 -0.82
CA VAL A 87 5.08 14.67 0.42
C VAL A 87 4.96 16.14 0.03
N SER A 88 3.84 16.78 0.40
CA SER A 88 3.64 18.22 0.24
C SER A 88 3.10 18.85 1.52
N GLU A 89 3.21 20.18 1.62
CA GLU A 89 2.79 20.92 2.82
C GLU A 89 1.27 20.82 3.00
N ASP A 90 0.53 20.80 1.90
CA ASP A 90 -0.93 20.80 1.89
C ASP A 90 -1.58 19.40 1.94
N ARG A 91 -0.81 18.32 1.69
CA ARG A 91 -1.34 16.94 1.62
C ARG A 91 -0.31 15.90 2.05
N GLU A 92 -0.49 15.33 3.25
CA GLU A 92 0.21 14.11 3.68
C GLU A 92 -0.72 12.90 3.50
N ASN A 93 -0.54 12.14 2.41
CA ASN A 93 -1.31 10.91 2.14
C ASN A 93 -0.78 9.68 2.91
N CYS A 94 0.33 9.86 3.62
CA CYS A 94 1.01 8.83 4.39
C CYS A 94 0.78 8.99 5.88
N PHE A 95 -0.11 8.19 6.45
CA PHE A 95 -0.39 8.21 7.89
C PHE A 95 -0.77 6.82 8.39
N ASP A 96 -0.60 6.63 9.70
CA ASP A 96 -1.17 5.48 10.41
C ASP A 96 -2.62 5.80 10.77
N ARG A 97 -3.54 4.88 10.48
CA ARG A 97 -4.95 5.04 10.89
C ARG A 97 -5.17 4.73 12.36
N HIS A 98 -4.26 3.99 12.97
CA HIS A 98 -4.30 3.70 14.39
C HIS A 98 -3.31 4.60 15.15
N SER A 99 -3.48 4.68 16.47
CA SER A 99 -2.56 5.42 17.34
C SER A 99 -1.10 4.99 17.18
N SER A 100 -0.17 5.94 17.30
CA SER A 100 1.26 5.68 17.18
C SER A 100 1.76 4.62 18.16
N ASN A 101 1.16 4.52 19.36
CA ASN A 101 1.50 3.48 20.32
C ASN A 101 1.12 2.07 19.84
N PHE A 102 -0.05 1.95 19.22
CA PHE A 102 -0.47 0.69 18.64
C PHE A 102 0.46 0.29 17.49
N CYS A 103 0.77 1.21 16.57
CA CYS A 103 1.61 0.88 15.43
C CYS A 103 3.06 0.58 15.83
N ARG A 104 3.58 1.26 16.85
CA ARG A 104 4.90 0.95 17.43
C ARG A 104 4.93 -0.45 18.05
N THR A 105 3.94 -0.81 18.87
CA THR A 105 3.87 -2.14 19.50
C THR A 105 3.58 -3.23 18.48
N PHE A 106 2.86 -2.92 17.40
CA PHE A 106 2.67 -3.80 16.24
C PHE A 106 3.99 -4.08 15.52
N LEU A 107 4.74 -3.03 15.19
CA LEU A 107 6.06 -3.14 14.55
C LEU A 107 7.04 -3.90 15.45
N ALA A 108 7.10 -3.55 16.74
CA ALA A 108 8.01 -4.16 17.70
C ALA A 108 7.61 -5.60 18.12
N LYS A 109 6.47 -6.12 17.64
CA LYS A 109 5.92 -7.43 18.04
C LYS A 109 5.76 -7.57 19.56
N GLU A 110 5.33 -6.51 20.22
CA GLU A 110 5.18 -6.46 21.67
C GLU A 110 3.75 -6.71 22.14
N GLY A 111 3.61 -7.08 23.41
CA GLY A 111 2.31 -7.28 24.07
C GLY A 111 1.43 -8.28 23.30
N ARG A 112 0.25 -7.82 22.87
CA ARG A 112 -0.74 -8.63 22.12
C ARG A 112 -0.25 -9.14 20.75
N TRP A 113 0.86 -8.60 20.24
CA TRP A 113 1.40 -8.97 18.92
C TRP A 113 2.52 -10.02 18.98
N SER A 114 3.06 -10.29 20.17
CA SER A 114 4.18 -11.22 20.38
C SER A 114 3.94 -12.63 19.82
N GLN A 115 2.72 -13.13 19.95
CA GLN A 115 2.32 -14.46 19.48
C GLN A 115 1.59 -14.42 18.11
N ARG A 116 1.40 -13.23 17.52
CA ARG A 116 0.68 -13.08 16.25
C ARG A 116 1.67 -13.22 15.09
N GLN A 117 1.31 -14.01 14.08
CA GLN A 117 2.12 -14.14 12.86
C GLN A 117 2.12 -12.87 11.99
N VAL A 118 1.16 -11.97 12.17
CA VAL A 118 0.95 -10.77 11.35
C VAL A 118 2.07 -9.72 11.52
N THR A 119 2.92 -9.53 10.52
CA THR A 119 4.03 -8.55 10.49
C THR A 119 3.71 -7.37 9.57
N CYS A 120 4.60 -6.38 9.53
CA CYS A 120 4.57 -5.35 8.48
C CYS A 120 4.85 -5.91 7.08
N THR A 121 5.43 -7.10 6.89
CA THR A 121 5.79 -7.61 5.56
C THR A 121 4.69 -8.39 4.87
N HIS A 122 3.76 -9.02 5.61
CA HIS A 122 2.80 -9.99 5.06
C HIS A 122 1.37 -9.72 5.52
N ALA A 123 0.96 -8.46 5.61
CA ALA A 123 -0.37 -8.13 6.09
C ALA A 123 -0.97 -6.90 5.42
N ALA A 124 -2.08 -7.09 4.71
CA ALA A 124 -2.95 -6.01 4.27
C ALA A 124 -3.43 -5.18 5.46
N LEU A 125 -3.56 -5.83 6.61
CA LEU A 125 -3.83 -5.15 7.87
C LEU A 125 -2.78 -4.08 8.17
N ALA A 126 -1.49 -4.40 8.04
CA ALA A 126 -0.39 -3.46 8.29
C ALA A 126 -0.46 -2.25 7.34
N PHE A 127 -0.68 -2.48 6.05
CA PHE A 127 -0.86 -1.41 5.06
C PHE A 127 -2.07 -0.51 5.39
N ARG A 128 -3.17 -1.09 5.89
CA ARG A 128 -4.39 -0.34 6.22
C ARG A 128 -4.25 0.50 7.50
N ILE A 129 -3.62 -0.04 8.54
CA ILE A 129 -3.68 0.56 9.88
C ILE A 129 -2.39 1.25 10.31
N CYS A 130 -1.23 0.78 9.84
CA CYS A 130 0.09 1.25 10.23
C CYS A 130 0.97 1.53 9.02
N ARG A 131 0.39 2.10 7.95
CA ARG A 131 1.05 2.31 6.66
C ARG A 131 2.39 3.04 6.78
N LYS A 132 2.41 4.12 7.56
CA LYS A 132 3.60 4.96 7.77
C LYS A 132 4.61 4.25 8.64
N THR A 133 4.19 3.73 9.80
CA THR A 133 5.10 3.03 10.72
C THR A 133 5.73 1.78 10.08
N CYS A 134 4.97 1.04 9.27
CA CYS A 134 5.45 -0.13 8.54
C CYS A 134 6.26 0.19 7.29
N GLY A 135 6.44 1.47 6.92
CA GLY A 135 7.31 1.88 5.82
C GLY A 135 6.70 1.72 4.42
N TYR A 136 5.38 1.60 4.30
CA TYR A 136 4.69 1.51 3.01
C TYR A 136 4.54 2.87 2.31
N CYS A 137 4.78 3.98 2.99
CA CYS A 137 4.59 5.32 2.41
C CYS A 137 5.63 6.31 2.96
N SER A 138 5.80 7.42 2.25
CA SER A 138 6.71 8.51 2.62
C SER A 138 5.95 9.69 3.21
N SER A 139 6.58 10.35 4.18
CA SER A 139 6.12 11.53 4.89
C SER A 139 7.31 12.45 5.18
N TRP A 140 7.05 13.65 5.72
CA TRP A 140 8.08 14.59 6.16
C TRP A 140 9.10 14.01 7.15
N SER A 141 8.69 13.02 7.95
CA SER A 141 9.49 12.44 9.04
C SER A 141 10.02 11.04 8.75
N SER A 142 9.58 10.40 7.67
CA SER A 142 9.94 9.02 7.34
C SER A 142 9.78 8.77 5.85
N GLN A 143 10.78 8.17 5.22
CA GLN A 143 10.68 7.68 3.84
C GLN A 143 10.09 6.27 3.83
N ALA A 144 9.47 5.90 2.71
CA ALA A 144 9.06 4.52 2.45
C ALA A 144 10.30 3.61 2.38
N THR A 145 10.17 2.41 2.93
CA THR A 145 11.18 1.36 2.84
C THR A 145 10.87 0.34 1.74
N VAL A 146 9.63 0.33 1.25
CA VAL A 146 9.22 -0.45 0.09
C VAL A 146 9.70 0.23 -1.18
N GLU A 147 10.41 -0.52 -2.02
CA GLU A 147 10.65 -0.14 -3.41
C GLU A 147 9.44 -0.55 -4.25
N TYR A 148 8.71 0.43 -4.77
CA TYR A 148 7.57 0.18 -5.66
C TYR A 148 8.06 0.08 -7.11
N ASP A 149 7.84 -1.09 -7.72
CA ASP A 149 8.21 -1.39 -9.10
C ASP A 149 7.03 -2.09 -9.77
N SER A 150 6.61 -1.58 -10.93
CA SER A 150 5.44 -2.10 -11.67
C SER A 150 5.65 -3.51 -12.21
N GLU A 151 6.86 -3.85 -12.66
CA GLU A 151 7.19 -5.17 -13.22
C GLU A 151 7.21 -6.21 -12.09
N LYS A 152 7.88 -5.88 -10.97
CA LYS A 152 7.87 -6.74 -9.77
C LYS A 152 6.45 -6.92 -9.24
N ALA A 153 5.64 -5.86 -9.19
CA ALA A 153 4.28 -5.91 -8.66
C ALA A 153 3.33 -6.83 -9.47
N ARG A 154 3.60 -7.04 -10.76
CA ARG A 154 2.85 -7.96 -11.64
C ARG A 154 3.36 -9.39 -11.57
N ASP A 155 4.65 -9.59 -11.30
CA ASP A 155 5.24 -10.92 -11.19
C ASP A 155 5.09 -11.48 -9.77
N MET A 156 4.16 -12.43 -9.62
CA MET A 156 3.89 -13.14 -8.37
C MET A 156 5.09 -13.87 -7.76
N LYS A 157 6.18 -14.06 -8.52
CA LYS A 157 7.44 -14.65 -8.03
C LYS A 157 8.40 -13.60 -7.46
N GLN A 158 8.20 -12.33 -7.78
CA GLN A 158 9.09 -11.22 -7.40
C GLN A 158 8.47 -10.26 -6.38
N CYS A 159 7.15 -10.34 -6.16
CA CYS A 159 6.42 -9.57 -5.15
C CYS A 159 5.99 -10.42 -3.95
N SER A 160 5.56 -9.75 -2.87
CA SER A 160 4.94 -10.40 -1.71
C SER A 160 3.44 -10.12 -1.63
N LYS A 161 2.64 -11.16 -1.45
CA LYS A 161 1.20 -11.02 -1.21
C LYS A 161 0.95 -10.47 0.19
N LEU A 162 -0.05 -9.61 0.30
CA LEU A 162 -0.44 -9.00 1.57
C LEU A 162 -1.64 -9.72 2.23
N PHE A 163 -1.85 -11.01 2.02
CA PHE A 163 -2.99 -11.75 2.60
C PHE A 163 -2.64 -13.18 3.00
#